data_AF-A0A520WHH2-F1
#
_entry.id   AF-A0A520WHH2-F1
#
_cell.length_a   1.000
_cell.length_b   1.000
_cell.length_c   1.000
_cell.angle_alpha   90.00
_cell.angle_beta   90.00
_cell.angle_gamma   90.00
#
_symmetry.space_group_name_H-M   'P 1'
#
loop_
_entity.id
_entity.type
_entity.pdbx_description
1 polymer ?
#
loop_
_entity_poly.entity_id
_entity_poly.type
_entity_poly.pdbx_seq_one_letter_code
_entity_poly.pdbx_strand_id
1 'polypeptide(L)'
;MLIKRISLLGVKLILLFILFPTCNKEIKSYSNIPIVWKEINWNKYDGIKVLEGRNNSLPINAWVAIVNNRDPNVKIDVIASDDLDRKETLSQFSKNYEAKVVVNGGYFLMNKNPSEHVGLLYVNNKTISPALKSLIRNDKRYYTARGALGFLDNGDIDIAWVTSRNDSLFYFPEPVENSPNNPVNSFDFNKSLY
;
A
#
# COMPACT_ATOMS: atom_id res chain seq x y z
N MET A 1 32.33 -56.38 26.19
CA MET A 1 31.65 -55.14 26.59
C MET A 1 32.62 -53.98 26.38
N LEU A 2 32.58 -53.32 25.22
CA LEU A 2 33.55 -52.29 24.84
C LEU A 2 32.88 -50.91 24.96
N ILE A 3 33.10 -50.22 26.08
CA ILE A 3 32.66 -48.84 26.25
C ILE A 3 33.64 -47.95 25.49
N LYS A 4 33.24 -47.46 24.31
CA LYS A 4 33.99 -46.44 23.57
C LYS A 4 34.08 -45.18 24.43
N ARG A 5 35.29 -44.85 24.91
CA ARG A 5 35.60 -43.55 25.49
C ARG A 5 35.36 -42.47 24.42
N ILE A 6 34.24 -41.78 24.52
CA ILE A 6 34.02 -40.52 23.82
C ILE A 6 35.13 -39.59 24.30
N SER A 7 35.98 -39.10 23.40
CA SER A 7 37.07 -38.21 23.76
C SER A 7 36.48 -36.93 24.35
N LEU A 8 37.00 -36.50 25.51
CA LEU A 8 36.61 -35.22 26.14
C LEU A 8 36.77 -34.03 25.16
N LEU A 9 37.63 -34.18 24.15
CA LEU A 9 37.89 -33.19 23.11
C LEU A 9 36.69 -32.99 22.16
N GLY A 10 35.99 -34.07 21.78
CA GLY A 10 34.78 -33.99 20.96
C GLY A 10 33.62 -33.33 21.71
N VAL A 11 33.50 -33.57 23.01
CA VAL A 11 32.47 -32.94 23.87
C VAL A 11 32.73 -31.44 24.04
N LYS A 12 33.99 -31.01 24.16
CA LYS A 12 34.36 -29.59 24.21
C LYS A 12 34.03 -28.84 22.91
N LEU A 13 34.17 -29.48 21.76
CA LEU A 13 33.86 -28.85 20.46
C LEU A 13 32.35 -28.65 20.26
N ILE A 14 31.54 -29.61 20.71
CA ILE A 14 30.07 -29.51 20.65
C ILE A 14 29.56 -28.40 21.59
N LEU A 15 30.12 -28.26 22.79
CA LEU A 15 29.78 -27.15 23.69
C LEU A 15 30.14 -25.77 23.12
N LEU A 16 31.23 -25.68 22.33
CA LEU A 16 31.65 -24.43 21.71
C LEU A 16 30.63 -23.93 20.65
N PHE A 17 29.94 -24.85 19.97
CA PHE A 17 28.89 -24.49 19.00
C PHE A 17 27.56 -24.07 19.63
N ILE A 18 27.28 -24.47 20.88
CA ILE A 18 26.07 -24.08 21.64
C ILE A 18 26.22 -22.65 22.20
N LEU A 19 27.44 -22.11 22.24
CA LEU A 19 27.76 -20.79 22.78
C LEU A 19 27.84 -19.67 21.73
N PHE A 20 27.59 -19.95 20.45
CA PHE A 20 27.35 -18.86 19.50
C PHE A 20 25.91 -18.40 19.65
N PRO A 21 25.63 -17.24 20.28
CA PRO A 21 24.29 -16.69 20.27
C PRO A 21 23.91 -16.51 18.80
N THR A 22 22.92 -17.28 18.36
CA THR A 22 22.25 -17.01 17.09
C THR A 22 21.87 -15.55 17.13
N CYS A 23 22.37 -14.77 16.17
CA CYS A 23 22.09 -13.35 16.08
C CYS A 23 20.57 -13.19 15.87
N ASN A 24 19.82 -13.10 16.97
CA ASN A 24 18.45 -12.64 16.96
C ASN A 24 18.54 -11.18 16.55
N LYS A 25 18.50 -10.93 15.23
CA LYS A 25 18.18 -9.61 14.72
C LYS A 25 16.78 -9.32 15.23
N GLU A 26 16.69 -8.67 16.38
CA GLU A 26 15.44 -8.07 16.82
C GLU A 26 14.94 -7.20 15.67
N ILE A 27 13.86 -7.65 15.04
CA ILE A 27 13.18 -6.86 14.03
C ILE A 27 12.54 -5.71 14.79
N LYS A 28 13.21 -4.56 14.79
CA LYS A 28 12.66 -3.34 15.37
C LYS A 28 11.48 -2.91 14.50
N SER A 29 10.29 -2.98 15.07
CA SER A 29 9.08 -2.42 14.49
C SER A 29 8.78 -1.09 15.17
N TYR A 30 8.35 -0.10 14.39
CA TYR A 30 7.99 1.22 14.88
C TYR A 30 6.50 1.42 14.60
N SER A 31 5.70 1.67 15.64
CA SER A 31 4.29 2.07 15.50
C SER A 31 4.13 3.55 15.17
N ASN A 32 5.13 4.36 15.53
CA ASN A 32 5.19 5.79 15.24
C ASN A 32 6.65 6.18 14.96
N ILE A 33 6.86 6.93 13.88
CA ILE A 33 8.16 7.50 13.50
C ILE A 33 8.02 9.03 13.61
N PRO A 34 8.62 9.68 14.62
CA PRO A 34 8.55 11.12 14.73
C PRO A 34 9.31 11.76 13.56
N ILE A 35 8.68 12.72 12.88
CA ILE A 35 9.30 13.50 11.80
C ILE A 35 9.23 14.96 12.20
N VAL A 36 10.35 15.67 12.08
CA VAL A 36 10.39 17.12 12.23
C VAL A 36 10.02 17.72 10.87
N TRP A 37 8.89 18.42 10.81
CA TRP A 37 8.35 19.00 9.59
C TRP A 37 8.74 20.46 9.43
N LYS A 38 9.03 20.85 8.19
CA LYS A 38 9.27 22.22 7.77
C LYS A 38 8.49 22.50 6.50
N GLU A 39 7.78 23.63 6.46
CA GLU A 39 7.11 24.08 5.26
C GLU A 39 8.13 24.53 4.21
N ILE A 40 7.99 24.01 3.00
CA ILE A 40 8.75 24.47 1.83
C ILE A 40 8.09 25.76 1.36
N ASN A 41 8.90 26.80 1.18
CA ASN A 41 8.42 28.05 0.59
C ASN A 41 8.08 27.82 -0.88
N TRP A 42 6.82 27.45 -1.12
CA TRP A 42 6.32 27.13 -2.45
C TRP A 42 5.63 28.34 -3.10
N ASN A 43 5.07 29.30 -2.32
CA ASN A 43 4.47 30.62 -2.68
C ASN A 43 3.83 30.81 -4.08
N LYS A 44 3.43 29.73 -4.74
CA LYS A 44 3.08 29.72 -6.17
C LYS A 44 1.66 29.25 -6.43
N TYR A 45 1.10 28.45 -5.54
CA TYR A 45 -0.26 27.91 -5.68
C TYR A 45 -1.00 28.03 -4.36
N ASP A 46 -2.05 28.84 -4.36
CA ASP A 46 -2.99 28.92 -3.25
C ASP A 46 -3.68 27.56 -3.06
N GLY A 47 -4.08 27.27 -1.82
CA GLY A 47 -4.77 26.01 -1.49
C GLY A 47 -3.89 24.77 -1.36
N ILE A 48 -2.57 24.85 -1.65
CA ILE A 48 -1.62 23.74 -1.48
C ILE A 48 -0.44 24.17 -0.60
N LYS A 49 -0.18 23.41 0.47
CA LYS A 49 1.04 23.55 1.29
C LYS A 49 1.89 22.30 1.15
N VAL A 50 3.21 22.46 1.11
CA VAL A 50 4.14 21.32 1.03
C VAL A 50 5.08 21.36 2.22
N LEU A 51 5.12 20.26 2.97
CA LEU A 51 6.06 20.05 4.07
C LEU A 51 7.14 19.07 3.65
N GLU A 52 8.38 19.37 3.98
CA GLU A 52 9.49 18.40 3.98
C GLU A 52 9.81 18.00 5.42
N GLY A 53 10.23 16.75 5.61
CA GLY A 53 10.58 16.25 6.91
C GLY A 53 11.69 15.21 6.84
N ARG A 54 12.49 15.16 7.90
CA ARG A 54 13.56 14.19 8.07
C ARG A 54 13.53 13.59 9.47
N ASN A 55 13.73 12.29 9.55
CA ASN A 55 14.15 11.63 10.78
C ASN A 55 15.66 11.33 10.66
N ASN A 56 16.45 11.73 11.66
CA ASN A 56 17.91 11.51 11.64
C ASN A 56 18.31 10.18 12.30
N SER A 57 17.45 9.62 13.17
CA SER A 57 17.67 8.34 13.85
C SER A 57 17.32 7.15 12.94
N LEU A 58 16.27 7.30 12.15
CA LEU A 58 15.90 6.45 11.02
C LEU A 58 16.09 7.34 9.79
N PRO A 59 17.12 7.14 8.95
CA PRO A 59 17.51 8.06 7.87
C PRO A 59 16.46 8.11 6.74
N ILE A 60 15.29 8.64 7.05
CA ILE A 60 14.09 8.71 6.24
C ILE A 60 13.83 10.18 5.95
N ASN A 61 13.64 10.48 4.67
CA ASN A 61 13.10 11.75 4.21
C ASN A 61 11.65 11.53 3.78
N ALA A 62 10.77 12.48 4.09
CA ALA A 62 9.36 12.43 3.73
C ALA A 62 8.90 13.81 3.25
N TRP A 63 7.89 13.80 2.37
CA TRP A 63 7.21 15.00 1.90
C TRP A 63 5.71 14.81 2.03
N VAL A 64 5.00 15.87 2.37
CA VAL A 64 3.54 15.88 2.50
C VAL A 64 2.99 17.08 1.76
N ALA A 65 2.04 16.85 0.86
CA ALA A 65 1.21 17.90 0.29
C ALA A 65 -0.11 17.96 1.06
N ILE A 66 -0.40 19.11 1.65
CA ILE A 66 -1.67 19.41 2.32
C ILE A 66 -2.49 20.25 1.35
N VAL A 67 -3.63 19.71 0.92
CA VAL A 67 -4.47 20.30 -0.13
C VAL A 67 -5.81 20.69 0.46
N ASN A 68 -6.23 21.95 0.29
CA ASN A 68 -7.57 22.40 0.65
C ASN A 68 -8.55 21.99 -0.46
N ASN A 69 -9.21 20.85 -0.30
CA ASN A 69 -10.17 20.33 -1.29
C ASN A 69 -11.48 21.15 -1.38
N ARG A 70 -11.65 22.18 -0.54
CA ARG A 70 -12.78 23.12 -0.60
C ARG A 70 -12.42 24.41 -1.35
N ASP A 71 -11.16 24.60 -1.71
CA ASP A 71 -10.76 25.75 -2.53
C ASP A 71 -11.28 25.54 -3.96
N PRO A 72 -12.11 26.45 -4.52
CA PRO A 72 -12.65 26.28 -5.87
C PRO A 72 -11.57 26.30 -6.97
N ASN A 73 -10.35 26.75 -6.67
CA ASN A 73 -9.23 26.75 -7.61
C ASN A 73 -8.43 25.43 -7.55
N VAL A 74 -8.75 24.53 -6.63
CA VAL A 74 -8.10 23.23 -6.48
C VAL A 74 -8.98 22.15 -7.09
N LYS A 75 -8.42 21.44 -8.07
CA LYS A 75 -9.01 20.21 -8.61
C LYS A 75 -8.17 19.01 -8.17
N ILE A 76 -8.85 17.97 -7.67
CA ILE A 76 -8.25 16.67 -7.35
C ILE A 76 -8.87 15.64 -8.29
N ASP A 77 -8.04 14.78 -8.88
CA ASP A 77 -8.49 13.81 -9.87
C ASP A 77 -7.70 12.50 -9.75
N VAL A 78 -8.33 11.40 -10.19
CA VAL A 78 -7.67 10.09 -10.33
C VAL A 78 -7.43 9.87 -11.81
N ILE A 79 -6.16 9.83 -12.19
CA ILE A 79 -5.76 9.66 -13.59
C ILE A 79 -5.19 8.25 -13.82
N ALA A 80 -5.44 7.72 -15.00
CA ALA A 80 -4.88 6.46 -15.48
C ALA A 80 -4.08 6.74 -16.75
N SER A 81 -3.06 5.92 -17.01
CA SER A 81 -2.27 6.07 -18.22
C SER A 81 -3.09 5.72 -19.46
N ASP A 82 -3.02 6.56 -20.49
CA ASP A 82 -3.64 6.33 -21.80
C ASP A 82 -2.64 5.83 -22.86
N ASP A 83 -1.36 5.70 -22.49
CA ASP A 83 -0.32 5.09 -23.31
C ASP A 83 -0.65 3.61 -23.64
N LEU A 84 -0.17 3.16 -24.81
CA LEU A 84 -0.42 1.81 -25.32
C LEU A 84 0.05 0.70 -24.37
N ASP A 85 1.14 0.92 -23.64
CA ASP A 85 1.66 -0.01 -22.64
C ASP A 85 1.10 0.23 -21.22
N ARG A 86 0.27 1.28 -21.07
CA ARG A 86 -0.34 1.76 -19.83
C ARG A 86 0.69 2.12 -18.75
N LYS A 87 1.80 2.73 -19.14
CA LYS A 87 2.88 3.12 -18.22
C LYS A 87 3.32 4.55 -18.51
N GLU A 88 3.10 5.43 -17.55
CA GLU A 88 3.64 6.79 -17.56
C GLU A 88 4.34 7.11 -16.26
N THR A 89 5.39 7.92 -16.36
CA THR A 89 6.08 8.49 -15.20
C THR A 89 5.25 9.63 -14.59
N LEU A 90 5.48 9.93 -13.31
CA LEU A 90 4.84 11.08 -12.66
C LEU A 90 5.15 12.41 -13.36
N SER A 91 6.33 12.52 -13.98
CA SER A 91 6.71 13.70 -14.78
C SER A 91 5.89 13.81 -16.07
N GLN A 92 5.57 12.69 -16.73
CA GLN A 92 4.66 12.66 -17.88
C GLN A 92 3.25 13.06 -17.45
N PHE A 93 2.71 12.45 -16.38
CA PHE A 93 1.40 12.84 -15.84
C PHE A 93 1.34 14.33 -15.45
N SER A 94 2.36 14.84 -14.75
CA SER A 94 2.42 16.26 -14.38
C SER A 94 2.41 17.19 -15.60
N LYS A 95 3.13 16.82 -16.66
CA LYS A 95 3.15 17.59 -17.91
C LYS A 95 1.83 17.49 -18.68
N ASN A 96 1.30 16.29 -18.86
CA ASN A 96 0.11 16.02 -19.69
C ASN A 96 -1.16 16.63 -19.09
N TYR A 97 -1.25 16.67 -17.76
CA TYR A 97 -2.41 17.20 -17.02
C TYR A 97 -2.15 18.56 -16.37
N GLU A 98 -0.99 19.18 -16.64
CA GLU A 98 -0.54 20.43 -16.00
C GLU A 98 -0.61 20.44 -14.46
N ALA A 99 -0.54 19.23 -13.86
CA ALA A 99 -0.78 19.01 -12.45
C ALA A 99 0.38 19.53 -11.59
N LYS A 100 0.02 20.18 -10.47
CA LYS A 100 0.99 20.82 -9.55
C LYS A 100 1.58 19.84 -8.54
N VAL A 101 0.81 18.83 -8.18
CA VAL A 101 1.21 17.70 -7.34
C VAL A 101 0.70 16.43 -8.01
N VAL A 102 1.58 15.45 -8.15
CA VAL A 102 1.23 14.11 -8.65
C VAL A 102 1.90 13.09 -7.75
N VAL A 103 1.15 12.08 -7.34
CA VAL A 103 1.64 10.96 -6.53
C VAL A 103 1.26 9.65 -7.22
N ASN A 104 2.07 8.61 -7.03
CA ASN A 104 1.67 7.29 -7.52
C ASN A 104 0.44 6.81 -6.74
N GLY A 105 -0.53 6.22 -7.45
CA GLY A 105 -1.75 5.68 -6.87
C GLY A 105 -1.64 4.17 -6.61
N GLY A 106 -2.53 3.41 -7.24
CA GLY A 106 -2.68 1.96 -7.05
C GLY A 106 -1.53 1.10 -7.59
N TYR A 107 -1.60 -0.19 -7.28
CA TYR A 107 -0.63 -1.20 -7.73
C TYR A 107 -0.92 -1.69 -9.15
N PHE A 108 0.12 -2.18 -9.83
CA PHE A 108 0.03 -2.73 -11.19
C PHE A 108 1.12 -3.77 -11.47
N LEU A 109 0.86 -4.68 -12.40
CA LEU A 109 1.77 -5.74 -12.84
C LEU A 109 2.64 -5.25 -13.99
N MET A 110 3.88 -4.88 -13.66
CA MET A 110 4.85 -4.34 -14.63
C MET A 110 5.34 -5.35 -15.68
N ASN A 111 5.24 -6.64 -15.39
CA ASN A 111 5.65 -7.73 -16.28
C ASN A 111 4.59 -8.10 -17.35
N LYS A 112 3.47 -7.36 -17.40
CA LYS A 112 2.46 -7.48 -18.47
C LYS A 112 2.67 -6.36 -19.51
N ASN A 113 2.22 -6.63 -20.74
CA ASN A 113 2.17 -5.63 -21.82
C ASN A 113 0.83 -5.74 -22.59
N PRO A 114 -0.09 -4.77 -22.46
CA PRO A 114 0.00 -3.59 -21.59
C PRO A 114 0.06 -3.96 -20.10
N SER A 115 0.48 -3.02 -19.25
CA SER A 115 0.46 -3.19 -17.79
C SER A 115 -0.98 -3.46 -17.29
N GLU A 116 -1.10 -4.15 -16.16
CA GLU A 116 -2.39 -4.54 -15.58
C GLU A 116 -2.52 -4.01 -14.15
N HIS A 117 -3.56 -3.21 -13.87
CA HIS A 117 -3.82 -2.70 -12.53
C HIS A 117 -4.28 -3.79 -11.56
N VAL A 118 -3.85 -3.71 -10.30
CA VAL A 118 -4.19 -4.66 -9.24
C VAL A 118 -5.04 -3.97 -8.17
N GLY A 119 -6.35 -4.20 -8.24
CA GLY A 119 -7.36 -3.57 -7.38
C GLY A 119 -8.22 -2.58 -8.15
N LEU A 120 -9.16 -1.95 -7.43
CA LEU A 120 -10.12 -1.03 -8.02
C LEU A 120 -9.40 0.18 -8.64
N LEU A 121 -9.68 0.42 -9.92
CA LEU A 121 -9.41 1.68 -10.59
C LEU A 121 -10.66 2.09 -11.36
N TYR A 122 -11.28 3.17 -10.89
CA TYR A 122 -12.48 3.75 -11.48
C TYR A 122 -12.18 5.20 -11.80
N VAL A 123 -12.31 5.59 -13.07
CA VAL A 123 -11.98 6.92 -13.58
C VAL A 123 -13.02 7.30 -14.61
N ASN A 124 -13.50 8.54 -14.61
CA ASN A 124 -14.45 9.07 -15.61
C ASN A 124 -15.68 8.17 -15.82
N ASN A 125 -16.32 7.77 -14.73
CA ASN A 125 -17.46 6.86 -14.72
C ASN A 125 -17.24 5.49 -15.38
N LYS A 126 -15.99 5.04 -15.42
CA LYS A 126 -15.60 3.77 -16.03
C LYS A 126 -14.70 2.96 -15.10
N THR A 127 -15.06 1.69 -14.91
CA THR A 127 -14.16 0.71 -14.30
C THR A 127 -13.04 0.39 -15.27
N ILE A 128 -11.84 0.89 -14.99
CA ILE A 128 -10.61 0.53 -15.72
C ILE A 128 -10.07 -0.80 -15.20
N SER A 129 -10.17 -1.04 -13.88
CA SER A 129 -9.85 -2.32 -13.27
C SER A 129 -10.81 -2.62 -12.10
N PRO A 130 -11.39 -3.83 -12.03
CA PRO A 130 -12.30 -4.19 -10.95
C PRO A 130 -11.56 -4.39 -9.62
N ALA A 131 -12.29 -4.23 -8.51
CA ALA A 131 -11.74 -4.54 -7.19
C ALA A 131 -11.28 -6.00 -7.08
N LEU A 132 -10.12 -6.24 -6.48
CA LEU A 132 -9.56 -7.57 -6.31
C LEU A 132 -10.43 -8.40 -5.36
N LYS A 133 -11.06 -9.46 -5.88
CA LYS A 133 -12.01 -10.29 -5.12
C LYS A 133 -11.32 -11.25 -4.16
N SER A 134 -10.24 -11.87 -4.60
CA SER A 134 -9.47 -12.83 -3.81
C SER A 134 -8.07 -13.03 -4.38
N LEU A 135 -7.19 -13.61 -3.57
CA LEU A 135 -5.87 -14.09 -3.97
C LEU A 135 -5.61 -15.49 -3.41
N ILE A 136 -4.66 -16.22 -4.00
CA ILE A 136 -4.21 -17.53 -3.49
C ILE A 136 -2.83 -17.35 -2.86
N ARG A 137 -2.67 -17.85 -1.63
CA ARG A 137 -1.39 -17.88 -0.90
C ARG A 137 -1.30 -19.17 -0.11
N ASN A 138 -0.21 -19.92 -0.29
CA ASN A 138 0.00 -21.24 0.35
C ASN A 138 -1.20 -22.18 0.12
N ASP A 139 -1.65 -22.30 -1.13
CA ASP A 139 -2.80 -23.12 -1.55
C ASP A 139 -4.14 -22.79 -0.87
N LYS A 140 -4.21 -21.64 -0.18
CA LYS A 140 -5.42 -21.12 0.46
C LYS A 140 -5.91 -19.86 -0.26
N ARG A 141 -7.22 -19.77 -0.47
CA ARG A 141 -7.87 -18.57 -1.03
C ARG A 141 -8.16 -17.57 0.09
N TYR A 142 -7.73 -16.33 -0.10
CA TYR A 142 -8.04 -15.19 0.76
C TYR A 142 -8.98 -14.28 0.00
N TYR A 143 -10.19 -14.10 0.50
CA TYR A 143 -11.11 -13.10 -0.02
C TYR A 143 -10.72 -11.72 0.47
N THR A 144 -10.69 -10.73 -0.43
CA THR A 144 -10.09 -9.42 -0.14
C THR A 144 -11.05 -8.29 -0.41
N ALA A 145 -11.17 -7.40 0.58
CA ALA A 145 -11.61 -6.03 0.36
C ALA A 145 -10.39 -5.17 0.64
N ARG A 146 -10.05 -4.26 -0.27
CA ARG A 146 -8.87 -3.40 -0.13
C ARG A 146 -9.34 -1.98 0.14
N GLY A 147 -8.60 -1.26 0.98
CA GLY A 147 -8.83 0.17 1.15
C GLY A 147 -8.78 0.88 -0.19
N ALA A 148 -9.80 1.68 -0.47
CA ALA A 148 -9.88 2.56 -1.63
C ALA A 148 -10.16 3.98 -1.16
N LEU A 149 -9.57 4.94 -1.86
CA LEU A 149 -9.82 6.37 -1.73
C LEU A 149 -10.66 6.81 -2.94
N GLY A 150 -11.79 7.45 -2.68
CA GLY A 150 -12.70 7.97 -3.70
C GLY A 150 -12.85 9.49 -3.59
N PHE A 151 -13.11 10.12 -4.74
CA PHE A 151 -13.46 11.53 -4.85
C PHE A 151 -14.84 11.60 -5.48
N LEU A 152 -15.80 12.19 -4.78
CA LEU A 152 -17.18 12.32 -5.23
C LEU A 152 -17.37 13.56 -6.10
N ASP A 153 -18.41 13.57 -6.94
CA ASP A 153 -18.71 14.68 -7.86
C ASP A 153 -18.95 16.03 -7.14
N ASN A 154 -19.32 15.98 -5.86
CA ASN A 154 -19.51 17.16 -5.01
C ASN A 154 -18.21 17.66 -4.34
N GLY A 155 -17.07 17.01 -4.59
CA GLY A 155 -15.76 17.35 -4.01
C GLY A 155 -15.47 16.68 -2.66
N ASP A 156 -16.40 15.91 -2.12
CA ASP A 156 -16.17 15.12 -0.91
C ASP A 156 -15.22 13.94 -1.18
N ILE A 157 -14.54 13.51 -0.13
CA ILE A 157 -13.57 12.42 -0.17
C ILE A 157 -14.08 11.29 0.71
N ASP A 158 -14.01 10.07 0.21
CA ASP A 158 -14.42 8.87 0.94
C ASP A 158 -13.32 7.81 0.98
N ILE A 159 -13.28 7.04 2.06
CA ILE A 159 -12.36 5.92 2.25
C ILE A 159 -13.15 4.72 2.75
N ALA A 160 -13.07 3.61 2.01
CA ALA A 160 -13.78 2.39 2.38
C ALA A 160 -13.00 1.14 2.00
N TRP A 161 -13.42 -0.01 2.54
CA TRP A 161 -12.91 -1.32 2.15
C TRP A 161 -13.75 -1.89 1.03
N VAL A 162 -13.17 -2.04 -0.17
CA VAL A 162 -13.96 -2.31 -1.38
C VAL A 162 -13.62 -3.66 -1.99
N THR A 163 -14.66 -4.38 -2.44
CA THR A 163 -14.56 -5.62 -3.22
C THR A 163 -15.58 -5.62 -4.36
N SER A 164 -15.54 -6.63 -5.22
CA SER A 164 -16.49 -6.75 -6.35
C SER A 164 -17.18 -8.11 -6.39
N ARG A 165 -18.45 -8.13 -6.79
CA ARG A 165 -19.23 -9.36 -7.04
C ARG A 165 -20.21 -9.11 -8.17
N ASN A 166 -20.27 -10.02 -9.16
CA ASN A 166 -21.21 -9.95 -10.29
C ASN A 166 -21.27 -8.55 -10.92
N ASP A 167 -20.11 -8.01 -11.29
CA ASP A 167 -19.93 -6.67 -11.89
C ASP A 167 -20.40 -5.47 -11.04
N SER A 168 -20.80 -5.73 -9.79
CA SER A 168 -21.14 -4.70 -8.81
C SER A 168 -19.97 -4.47 -7.84
N LEU A 169 -19.84 -3.22 -7.41
CA LEU A 169 -18.91 -2.80 -6.38
C LEU A 169 -19.62 -2.83 -5.02
N PHE A 170 -18.90 -3.29 -3.99
CA PHE A 170 -19.41 -3.32 -2.62
C PHE A 170 -18.36 -2.73 -1.71
N TYR A 171 -18.77 -1.85 -0.79
CA TYR A 171 -17.88 -1.34 0.24
C TYR A 171 -18.33 -1.72 1.65
N PHE A 172 -17.35 -1.77 2.54
CA PHE A 172 -17.48 -2.16 3.93
C PHE A 172 -16.78 -1.12 4.81
N PRO A 173 -17.32 -0.81 6.00
CA PRO A 173 -16.68 0.11 6.94
C PRO A 173 -15.42 -0.50 7.56
N GLU A 174 -15.38 -1.83 7.70
CA GLU A 174 -14.29 -2.58 8.34
C GLU A 174 -13.62 -3.55 7.36
N PRO A 175 -12.31 -3.83 7.53
CA PRO A 175 -11.62 -4.80 6.71
C PRO A 175 -12.12 -6.21 6.97
N VAL A 176 -11.83 -7.09 6.02
CA VAL A 176 -12.02 -8.53 6.19
C VAL A 176 -10.99 -9.07 7.17
N GLU A 177 -11.43 -9.87 8.15
CA GLU A 177 -10.60 -10.49 9.20
C GLU A 177 -9.73 -11.66 8.70
N ASN A 178 -8.99 -11.46 7.60
CA ASN A 178 -7.97 -12.41 7.19
C ASN A 178 -6.77 -12.35 8.13
N SER A 179 -6.25 -13.51 8.52
CA SER A 179 -4.95 -13.61 9.20
C SER A 179 -4.06 -14.70 8.58
N PRO A 180 -2.74 -14.69 8.82
CA PRO A 180 -1.83 -15.65 8.21
C PRO A 180 -2.28 -17.10 8.42
N ASN A 181 -2.44 -17.85 7.33
CA ASN A 181 -2.94 -19.23 7.28
C ASN A 181 -4.39 -19.45 7.73
N ASN A 182 -5.12 -18.39 8.05
CA ASN A 182 -6.51 -18.42 8.48
C ASN A 182 -7.33 -17.39 7.66
N PRO A 183 -7.58 -17.68 6.36
CA PRO A 183 -8.42 -16.83 5.53
C PRO A 183 -9.88 -16.93 5.97
N VAL A 184 -10.65 -15.86 5.74
CA VAL A 184 -12.10 -16.00 5.73
C VAL A 184 -12.56 -16.74 4.47
N ASN A 185 -13.64 -17.51 4.59
CA ASN A 185 -14.13 -18.35 3.49
C ASN A 185 -15.12 -17.62 2.55
N SER A 186 -15.68 -16.48 2.96
CA SER A 186 -16.60 -15.69 2.15
C SER A 186 -16.80 -14.28 2.72
N PHE A 187 -17.45 -13.41 1.94
CA PHE A 187 -17.99 -12.14 2.38
C PHE A 187 -19.45 -12.27 2.79
N ASP A 188 -19.82 -11.63 3.90
CA ASP A 188 -21.22 -11.37 4.23
C ASP A 188 -21.68 -10.07 3.56
N PHE A 189 -22.21 -10.18 2.34
CA PHE A 189 -22.70 -9.04 1.58
C PHE A 189 -23.94 -8.37 2.20
N ASN A 190 -24.56 -8.94 3.24
CA ASN A 190 -25.62 -8.23 3.95
C ASN A 190 -25.06 -7.10 4.84
N LYS A 191 -23.75 -7.12 5.11
CA LYS A 191 -23.04 -6.08 5.87
C LYS A 191 -22.43 -5.00 4.98
N SER A 192 -22.53 -5.11 3.66
CA SER A 192 -22.08 -4.03 2.79
C SER A 192 -23.05 -2.87 2.88
N LEU A 193 -22.50 -1.67 2.89
CA LEU A 193 -23.26 -0.45 2.65
C LEU A 193 -23.24 -0.30 1.11
N TYR A 194 -24.41 -0.24 0.49
CA TYR A 194 -24.54 -0.19 -0.98
C TYR A 194 -23.79 0.98 -1.59
#